data_AF-A0A1W9NW54-F1
#
_entry.id   AF-A0A1W9NW54-F1
#
_cell.length_a   1.000
_cell.length_b   1.000
_cell.length_c   1.000
_cell.angle_alpha   90.00
_cell.angle_beta   90.00
_cell.angle_gamma   90.00
#
_symmetry.space_group_name_H-M   'P 1'
#
loop_
_entity.id
_entity.type
_entity.pdbx_description
1 polymer ?
#
loop_
_entity_poly.entity_id
_entity_poly.type
_entity_poly.pdbx_seq_one_letter_code
_entity_poly.pdbx_strand_id
1 'polypeptide(L)'
;MQQIFDTQQLNKIIDSSQNILVISGDEHNFDKISSVLALRQVLKGQGKSVRALAENLDASRFSAVPGISDISSCLEPRTLRVLINYGSEAVEKINYDNREGVFEVIMSPFEGEFSKDKIDLVYSGLDYDLIFAIGASTVEDLGAVYRQHAQVFKNIVVVNIDTDAANTMFGKINVVDSSAETQAQLVYDVIKSLDAPFDSRIATLLLIGVMERTKRFNQDVSSRLLRFSASLLDKGANWQKALAAVLPSQPAKEKPAEQGEATPREDVSSKPIVPLAQKLPAGEDVAPKEIDDAEETIR
;
A
#
# COMPACT_ATOMS: atom_id res chain seq x y z
N MET A 1 2.78 27.27 18.14
CA MET A 1 2.50 25.82 18.19
C MET A 1 3.68 25.21 18.91
N GLN A 2 3.47 24.53 20.03
CA GLN A 2 4.56 23.90 20.77
C GLN A 2 5.13 22.78 19.91
N GLN A 3 6.45 22.73 19.74
CA GLN A 3 7.09 21.68 18.95
C GLN A 3 7.10 20.40 19.79
N ILE A 4 6.27 19.41 19.40
CA ILE A 4 6.11 18.14 20.14
C ILE A 4 7.09 17.05 19.68
N PHE A 5 7.81 17.27 18.57
CA PHE A 5 8.80 16.33 18.03
C PHE A 5 9.98 17.05 17.35
N ASP A 6 11.11 16.35 17.17
CA ASP A 6 12.27 16.87 16.43
C ASP A 6 12.01 16.85 14.92
N THR A 7 11.63 18.01 14.38
CA THR A 7 11.33 18.21 12.96
C THR A 7 12.56 18.06 12.08
N GLN A 8 13.75 18.47 12.55
CA GLN A 8 14.99 18.38 11.78
C GLN A 8 15.42 16.92 11.64
N GLN A 9 15.34 16.16 12.72
CA GLN A 9 15.63 14.72 12.71
C GLN A 9 14.64 13.97 11.82
N LEU A 10 13.34 14.28 11.92
CA LEU A 10 12.30 13.64 11.11
C LEU A 10 12.53 13.88 9.62
N ASN A 11 12.71 15.15 9.23
CA ASN A 11 12.93 15.52 7.82
C ASN A 11 14.18 14.83 7.26
N LYS A 12 15.28 14.79 8.03
CA LYS A 12 16.51 14.10 7.62
C LYS A 12 16.27 12.61 7.36
N ILE A 13 15.50 11.93 8.20
CA ILE A 13 15.15 10.52 8.02
C ILE A 13 14.32 10.34 6.75
N ILE A 14 13.26 11.13 6.58
CA ILE A 14 12.38 11.05 5.40
C ILE A 14 13.16 11.33 4.11
N ASP A 15 14.06 12.31 4.10
CA ASP A 15 14.90 12.64 2.95
C ASP A 15 15.79 11.45 2.56
N SER A 16 16.35 10.74 3.53
CA SER A 16 17.20 9.56 3.32
C SER A 16 16.46 8.26 3.00
N SER A 17 15.15 8.22 3.22
CA SER A 17 14.29 7.05 2.99
C SER A 17 13.70 7.05 1.58
N GLN A 18 13.46 5.87 0.99
CA GLN A 18 12.84 5.73 -0.32
C GLN A 18 11.63 4.79 -0.31
N ASN A 19 11.69 3.71 0.46
CA ASN A 19 10.63 2.71 0.56
C ASN A 19 9.91 2.85 1.91
N ILE A 20 8.76 3.51 1.92
CA ILE A 20 8.07 3.90 3.14
C ILE A 20 6.79 3.07 3.30
N LEU A 21 6.58 2.52 4.49
CA LEU A 21 5.31 1.94 4.90
C LEU A 21 4.55 2.93 5.79
N VAL A 22 3.32 3.28 5.44
CA VAL A 22 2.39 4.03 6.29
C VAL A 22 1.30 3.07 6.74
N ILE A 23 1.28 2.73 8.03
CA ILE A 23 0.41 1.72 8.61
C ILE A 23 -0.52 2.34 9.65
N SER A 24 -1.80 1.97 9.59
CA SER A 24 -2.77 2.25 10.67
C SER A 24 -2.61 1.22 11.78
N GLY A 25 -2.70 1.65 13.03
CA GLY A 25 -3.01 0.75 14.15
C GLY A 25 -4.36 0.04 13.96
N ASP A 26 -4.61 -0.95 14.80
CA ASP A 26 -5.86 -1.70 14.86
C ASP A 26 -7.07 -0.79 15.17
N GLU A 27 -8.28 -1.35 15.06
CA GLU A 27 -9.53 -0.60 15.19
C GLU A 27 -9.64 0.60 14.22
N HIS A 28 -9.79 0.30 12.94
CA HIS A 28 -9.84 1.32 11.90
C HIS A 28 -11.08 2.23 12.01
N ASN A 29 -10.84 3.53 11.94
CA ASN A 29 -11.86 4.57 11.84
C ASN A 29 -11.50 5.55 10.69
N PHE A 30 -12.39 6.49 10.39
CA PHE A 30 -12.19 7.39 9.27
C PHE A 30 -11.00 8.33 9.48
N ASP A 31 -10.69 8.70 10.73
CA ASP A 31 -9.55 9.54 11.08
C ASP A 31 -8.21 8.86 10.81
N LYS A 32 -8.00 7.63 11.31
CA LYS A 32 -6.79 6.83 11.05
C LYS A 32 -6.60 6.58 9.56
N ILE A 33 -7.65 6.12 8.87
CA ILE A 33 -7.59 5.74 7.45
C ILE A 33 -7.34 6.93 6.54
N SER A 34 -8.02 8.06 6.77
CA SER A 34 -7.79 9.27 5.98
C SER A 34 -6.42 9.90 6.26
N SER A 35 -5.92 9.79 7.50
CA SER A 35 -4.57 10.23 7.89
C SER A 35 -3.48 9.42 7.19
N VAL A 36 -3.61 8.09 7.12
CA VAL A 36 -2.72 7.21 6.34
C VAL A 36 -2.68 7.63 4.88
N LEU A 37 -3.85 7.85 4.26
CA LEU A 37 -3.95 8.24 2.85
C LEU A 37 -3.35 9.64 2.59
N ALA A 38 -3.60 10.59 3.49
CA ALA A 38 -3.08 11.96 3.37
C ALA A 38 -1.55 11.97 3.41
N LEU A 39 -0.95 11.29 4.39
CA LEU A 39 0.50 11.20 4.50
C LEU A 39 1.11 10.45 3.32
N ARG A 40 0.48 9.35 2.89
CA ARG A 40 0.91 8.62 1.68
C ARG A 40 0.93 9.54 0.46
N GLN A 41 -0.12 10.35 0.27
CA GLN A 41 -0.20 11.23 -0.89
C GLN A 41 0.93 12.28 -0.91
N VAL A 42 1.25 12.85 0.25
CA VAL A 42 2.36 13.80 0.41
C VAL A 42 3.70 13.16 0.09
N LEU A 43 4.00 12.02 0.71
CA LEU A 43 5.27 11.32 0.53
C LEU A 43 5.43 10.82 -0.92
N LYS A 44 4.36 10.35 -1.57
CA LYS A 44 4.38 10.02 -3.01
C LYS A 44 4.64 11.26 -3.87
N GLY A 45 4.08 12.41 -3.51
CA GLY A 45 4.33 13.68 -4.18
C GLY A 45 5.80 14.11 -4.14
N GLN A 46 6.55 13.65 -3.14
CA GLN A 46 8.00 13.85 -3.00
C GLN A 46 8.84 12.76 -3.70
N GLY A 47 8.22 11.88 -4.51
CA GLY A 47 8.92 10.85 -5.27
C GLY A 47 9.28 9.58 -4.47
N LYS A 48 8.73 9.41 -3.26
CA LYS A 48 8.95 8.21 -2.44
C LYS A 48 8.07 7.05 -2.92
N SER A 49 8.54 5.81 -2.73
CA SER A 49 7.74 4.59 -2.90
C SER A 49 6.99 4.32 -1.60
N VAL A 50 5.68 4.56 -1.58
CA VAL A 50 4.89 4.54 -0.35
C VAL A 50 3.75 3.54 -0.42
N ARG A 51 3.77 2.55 0.49
CA ARG A 51 2.65 1.62 0.71
C ARG A 51 1.80 2.10 1.89
N ALA A 52 0.47 2.12 1.70
CA ALA A 52 -0.49 2.30 2.78
C ALA A 52 -1.05 0.95 3.20
N LEU A 53 -1.16 0.71 4.50
CA LEU A 53 -1.58 -0.57 5.06
C LEU A 53 -2.53 -0.36 6.24
N ALA A 54 -3.62 -1.12 6.26
CA ALA A 54 -4.55 -1.20 7.39
C ALA A 54 -5.05 -2.65 7.47
N GLU A 55 -4.62 -3.39 8.49
CA GLU A 55 -4.84 -4.83 8.57
C GLU A 55 -6.32 -5.19 8.72
N ASN A 56 -6.83 -6.13 7.92
CA ASN A 56 -8.24 -6.56 7.98
C ASN A 56 -9.24 -5.41 7.76
N LEU A 57 -8.86 -4.39 7.00
CA LEU A 57 -9.73 -3.28 6.65
C LEU A 57 -10.93 -3.74 5.82
N ASP A 58 -12.14 -3.50 6.34
CA ASP A 58 -13.37 -3.57 5.54
C ASP A 58 -13.50 -2.32 4.67
N ALA A 59 -12.99 -2.38 3.45
CA ALA A 59 -13.02 -1.28 2.50
C ALA A 59 -14.45 -0.81 2.15
N SER A 60 -15.49 -1.65 2.33
CA SER A 60 -16.87 -1.28 2.01
C SER A 60 -17.37 -0.14 2.90
N ARG A 61 -16.99 -0.14 4.19
CA ARG A 61 -17.27 0.91 5.16
C ARG A 61 -16.64 2.25 4.78
N PHE A 62 -15.51 2.22 4.08
CA PHE A 62 -14.72 3.39 3.69
C PHE A 62 -14.83 3.71 2.20
N SER A 63 -15.82 3.13 1.49
CA SER A 63 -15.95 3.20 0.03
C SER A 63 -16.03 4.64 -0.52
N ALA A 64 -16.52 5.59 0.27
CA ALA A 64 -16.59 7.01 -0.10
C ALA A 64 -15.33 7.83 0.27
N VAL A 65 -14.34 7.23 0.95
CA VAL A 65 -13.06 7.86 1.25
C VAL A 65 -12.20 7.90 -0.03
N PRO A 66 -11.73 9.07 -0.49
CA PRO A 66 -10.90 9.16 -1.68
C PRO A 66 -9.62 8.33 -1.55
N GLY A 67 -9.36 7.43 -2.50
CA GLY A 67 -8.14 6.62 -2.53
C GLY A 67 -8.18 5.38 -1.63
N ILE A 68 -9.35 4.96 -1.12
CA ILE A 68 -9.48 3.74 -0.31
C ILE A 68 -8.93 2.48 -0.98
N SER A 69 -9.03 2.38 -2.32
CA SER A 69 -8.48 1.28 -3.12
C SER A 69 -6.95 1.15 -3.05
N ASP A 70 -6.26 2.19 -2.59
CA ASP A 70 -4.81 2.22 -2.49
C ASP A 70 -4.28 1.65 -1.16
N ILE A 71 -5.18 1.30 -0.23
CA ILE A 71 -4.80 0.69 1.05
C ILE A 71 -4.79 -0.83 0.90
N SER A 72 -3.64 -1.43 1.20
CA SER A 72 -3.52 -2.87 1.33
C SER A 72 -4.09 -3.34 2.68
N SER A 73 -4.73 -4.51 2.71
CA SER A 73 -5.25 -5.12 3.94
C SER A 73 -4.27 -6.12 4.59
N CYS A 74 -3.15 -6.40 3.92
CA CYS A 74 -2.10 -7.30 4.39
C CYS A 74 -0.73 -6.86 3.82
N LEU A 75 0.34 -7.31 4.46
CA LEU A 75 1.67 -7.24 3.87
C LEU A 75 1.79 -8.30 2.78
N GLU A 76 2.33 -7.90 1.63
CA GLU A 76 2.64 -8.86 0.57
C GLU A 76 3.75 -9.81 1.02
N PRO A 77 3.69 -11.09 0.60
CA PRO A 77 4.77 -12.03 0.84
C PRO A 77 6.04 -11.58 0.14
N ARG A 78 7.20 -11.93 0.72
CA ARG A 78 8.49 -11.71 0.07
C ARG A 78 8.54 -12.50 -1.23
N THR A 79 9.02 -11.86 -2.28
CA THR A 79 9.34 -12.52 -3.55
C THR A 79 10.79 -12.98 -3.52
N LEU A 80 11.02 -14.22 -3.98
CA LEU A 80 12.36 -14.74 -4.25
C LEU A 80 12.59 -14.67 -5.77
N ARG A 81 13.64 -13.96 -6.18
CA ARG A 81 14.15 -13.97 -7.54
C ARG A 81 15.44 -14.76 -7.57
N VAL A 82 15.49 -15.77 -8.42
CA VAL A 82 16.71 -16.54 -8.71
C VAL A 82 17.32 -15.91 -9.96
N LEU A 83 18.40 -15.16 -9.78
CA LEU A 83 19.16 -14.58 -10.87
C LEU A 83 20.27 -15.56 -11.25
N ILE A 84 20.40 -15.82 -12.54
CA ILE A 84 21.40 -16.76 -13.05
C ILE A 84 22.17 -16.01 -14.12
N ASN A 85 23.46 -15.86 -13.91
CA ASN A 85 24.32 -15.08 -14.79
C ASN A 85 25.05 -16.00 -15.78
N TYR A 86 24.55 -16.06 -17.00
CA TYR A 86 25.04 -16.95 -18.06
C TYR A 86 25.96 -16.28 -19.10
N GLY A 87 26.20 -14.97 -19.03
CA GLY A 87 27.05 -14.28 -20.02
C GLY A 87 26.58 -14.51 -21.48
N SER A 88 27.51 -14.76 -22.41
CA SER A 88 27.23 -15.10 -23.82
C SER A 88 26.89 -16.58 -24.06
N GLU A 89 26.92 -17.42 -23.03
CA GLU A 89 26.56 -18.84 -23.09
C GLU A 89 25.05 -18.95 -22.89
N ALA A 90 24.28 -19.01 -23.97
CA ALA A 90 22.82 -19.04 -23.89
C ALA A 90 22.31 -20.29 -23.15
N VAL A 91 21.24 -20.13 -22.36
CA VAL A 91 20.48 -21.27 -21.84
C VAL A 91 19.75 -21.92 -23.01
N GLU A 92 20.09 -23.18 -23.32
CA GLU A 92 19.46 -23.92 -24.42
C GLU A 92 18.03 -24.32 -24.05
N LYS A 93 17.83 -24.78 -22.81
CA LYS A 93 16.54 -25.29 -22.36
C LYS A 93 16.31 -25.01 -20.88
N ILE A 94 15.09 -24.56 -20.58
CA ILE A 94 14.56 -24.45 -19.22
C ILE A 94 13.36 -25.38 -19.11
N ASN A 95 13.42 -26.32 -18.18
CA ASN A 95 12.31 -27.17 -17.77
C ASN A 95 12.04 -26.95 -16.28
N TYR A 96 10.83 -27.29 -15.84
CA TYR A 96 10.51 -27.36 -14.42
C TYR A 96 9.71 -28.63 -14.14
N ASP A 97 9.84 -29.13 -12.92
CA ASP A 97 9.04 -30.23 -12.40
C ASP A 97 8.57 -29.90 -10.97
N ASN A 98 7.45 -30.49 -10.58
CA ASN A 98 6.86 -30.34 -9.25
C ASN A 98 6.64 -31.73 -8.68
N ARG A 99 7.51 -32.17 -7.76
CA ARG A 99 7.41 -33.49 -7.13
C ARG A 99 7.45 -33.37 -5.62
N GLU A 100 6.44 -33.94 -4.96
CA GLU A 100 6.38 -34.06 -3.50
C GLU A 100 6.62 -32.72 -2.73
N GLY A 101 6.14 -31.60 -3.29
CA GLY A 101 6.32 -30.27 -2.68
C GLY A 101 7.67 -29.61 -2.96
N VAL A 102 8.50 -30.20 -3.81
CA VAL A 102 9.75 -29.62 -4.31
C VAL A 102 9.51 -29.09 -5.74
N PHE A 103 9.72 -27.79 -5.92
CA PHE A 103 9.78 -27.16 -7.24
C PHE A 103 11.21 -27.27 -7.76
N GLU A 104 11.41 -28.10 -8.78
CA GLU A 104 12.70 -28.30 -9.44
C GLU A 104 12.75 -27.49 -10.74
N VAL A 105 13.81 -26.71 -10.91
CA VAL A 105 14.11 -26.03 -12.19
C VAL A 105 15.33 -26.71 -12.79
N ILE A 106 15.15 -27.30 -13.97
CA ILE A 106 16.20 -28.00 -14.71
C ILE A 106 16.62 -27.08 -15.85
N MET A 107 17.87 -26.64 -15.81
CA MET A 107 18.46 -25.81 -16.86
C MET A 107 19.60 -26.57 -17.50
N SER A 108 19.64 -26.53 -18.84
CA SER A 108 20.71 -27.12 -19.63
C SER A 108 21.47 -25.99 -20.33
N PRO A 109 22.80 -25.87 -20.11
CA PRO A 109 23.59 -24.86 -20.78
C PRO A 109 23.90 -25.31 -22.22
N PHE A 110 24.05 -24.37 -23.15
CA PHE A 110 24.47 -24.68 -24.52
C PHE A 110 25.91 -25.23 -24.58
N GLU A 111 26.82 -24.63 -23.80
CA GLU A 111 28.20 -25.11 -23.57
C GLU A 111 28.61 -24.85 -22.11
N GLY A 112 29.57 -25.63 -21.59
CA GLY A 112 30.15 -25.45 -20.25
C GLY A 112 29.37 -26.09 -19.09
N GLU A 113 29.70 -25.69 -17.87
CA GLU A 113 29.09 -26.20 -16.62
C GLU A 113 28.44 -25.08 -15.81
N PHE A 114 27.33 -25.40 -15.14
CA PHE A 114 26.74 -24.50 -14.15
C PHE A 114 27.58 -24.48 -12.87
N SER A 115 27.92 -23.29 -12.42
CA SER A 115 28.57 -23.10 -11.12
C SER A 115 27.69 -22.29 -10.18
N LYS A 116 27.77 -22.60 -8.88
CA LYS A 116 26.92 -21.99 -7.84
C LYS A 116 27.15 -20.48 -7.69
N ASP A 117 28.35 -20.00 -7.96
CA ASP A 117 28.72 -18.58 -7.94
C ASP A 117 28.03 -17.75 -9.04
N LYS A 118 27.45 -18.38 -10.05
CA LYS A 118 26.63 -17.70 -11.08
C LYS A 118 25.16 -17.57 -10.67
N ILE A 119 24.76 -18.03 -9.49
CA ILE A 119 23.38 -18.00 -9.00
C ILE A 119 23.25 -17.05 -7.82
N ASP A 120 22.48 -15.98 -8.00
CA ASP A 120 22.13 -15.04 -6.96
C ASP A 120 20.68 -15.24 -6.50
N LEU A 121 20.47 -15.34 -5.19
CA LEU A 121 19.14 -15.36 -4.59
C LEU A 121 18.82 -13.96 -4.07
N VAL A 122 17.88 -13.29 -4.74
CA VAL A 122 17.45 -11.93 -4.38
C VAL A 122 16.06 -11.99 -3.77
N TYR A 123 15.94 -11.60 -2.50
CA TYR A 123 14.66 -11.46 -1.83
C TYR A 123 14.17 -10.00 -1.90
N SER A 124 12.90 -9.78 -2.22
CA SER A 124 12.30 -8.44 -2.30
C SER A 124 10.88 -8.41 -1.72
N GLY A 125 10.33 -7.21 -1.44
CA GLY A 125 8.91 -7.03 -1.08
C GLY A 125 8.62 -6.55 0.34
N LEU A 126 9.64 -6.49 1.22
CA LEU A 126 9.56 -5.91 2.58
C LEU A 126 10.79 -5.05 2.87
N ASP A 127 11.33 -4.42 1.85
CA ASP A 127 12.52 -3.56 1.84
C ASP A 127 12.19 -2.12 2.23
N TYR A 128 11.33 -1.94 3.24
CA TYR A 128 11.05 -0.62 3.78
C TYR A 128 12.25 -0.11 4.58
N ASP A 129 12.51 1.19 4.49
CA ASP A 129 13.55 1.90 5.24
C ASP A 129 12.97 2.89 6.25
N LEU A 130 11.65 3.11 6.22
CA LEU A 130 10.90 3.93 7.18
C LEU A 130 9.46 3.42 7.33
N ILE A 131 8.96 3.44 8.57
CA ILE A 131 7.58 3.12 8.90
C ILE A 131 6.94 4.32 9.61
N PHE A 132 5.75 4.74 9.16
CA PHE A 132 4.86 5.61 9.92
C PHE A 132 3.73 4.76 10.50
N ALA A 133 3.67 4.65 11.82
CA ALA A 133 2.58 4.01 12.55
C ALA A 133 1.60 5.08 13.04
N ILE A 134 0.35 5.03 12.59
CA ILE A 134 -0.67 6.05 12.89
C ILE A 134 -1.79 5.44 13.73
N GLY A 135 -2.07 6.04 14.89
CA GLY A 135 -3.16 5.65 15.77
C GLY A 135 -2.94 4.29 16.44
N ALA A 136 -1.72 4.01 16.87
CA ALA A 136 -1.30 2.82 17.62
C ALA A 136 -0.64 3.28 18.92
N SER A 137 -1.16 2.86 20.09
CA SER A 137 -0.65 3.22 21.42
C SER A 137 0.58 2.38 21.79
N THR A 138 0.61 1.14 21.31
CA THR A 138 1.73 0.20 21.42
C THR A 138 2.11 -0.35 20.06
N VAL A 139 3.30 -0.95 19.93
CA VAL A 139 3.69 -1.60 18.68
C VAL A 139 2.85 -2.85 18.41
N GLU A 140 2.30 -3.46 19.46
CA GLU A 140 1.40 -4.61 19.39
C GLU A 140 0.05 -4.25 18.73
N ASP A 141 -0.39 -2.98 18.83
CA ASP A 141 -1.61 -2.46 18.19
C ASP A 141 -1.48 -2.43 16.66
N LEU A 142 -0.30 -2.66 16.10
CA LEU A 142 -0.11 -2.90 14.66
C LEU A 142 -0.55 -4.30 14.22
N GLY A 143 -1.06 -5.12 15.13
CA GLY A 143 -1.76 -6.36 14.79
C GLY A 143 -0.85 -7.52 14.37
N ALA A 144 -1.41 -8.42 13.55
CA ALA A 144 -0.69 -9.58 13.04
C ALA A 144 0.46 -9.16 12.13
N VAL A 145 0.35 -8.01 11.45
CA VAL A 145 1.43 -7.43 10.66
C VAL A 145 2.71 -7.30 11.49
N TYR A 146 2.63 -6.76 12.70
CA TYR A 146 3.79 -6.71 13.60
C TYR A 146 4.15 -8.09 14.15
N ARG A 147 3.18 -8.87 14.65
CA ARG A 147 3.47 -10.18 15.27
C ARG A 147 4.15 -11.17 14.32
N GLN A 148 3.79 -11.17 13.05
CA GLN A 148 4.36 -12.08 12.03
C GLN A 148 5.67 -11.56 11.44
N HIS A 149 5.91 -10.24 11.51
CA HIS A 149 7.06 -9.60 10.89
C HIS A 149 7.89 -8.76 11.87
N ALA A 150 7.92 -9.11 13.16
CA ALA A 150 8.58 -8.29 14.20
C ALA A 150 10.05 -7.92 13.88
N GLN A 151 10.77 -8.78 13.14
CA GLN A 151 12.15 -8.49 12.70
C GLN A 151 12.24 -7.32 11.70
N VAL A 152 11.20 -7.11 10.89
CA VAL A 152 11.11 -5.94 9.98
C VAL A 152 11.05 -4.66 10.82
N PHE A 153 10.15 -4.62 11.81
CA PHE A 153 9.96 -3.46 12.69
C PHE A 153 11.16 -3.15 13.59
N LYS A 154 11.98 -4.15 13.96
CA LYS A 154 13.19 -3.93 14.77
C LYS A 154 14.33 -3.25 14.02
N ASN A 155 14.43 -3.47 12.70
CA ASN A 155 15.55 -3.00 11.90
C ASN A 155 15.25 -1.69 11.17
N ILE A 156 14.00 -1.24 11.18
CA ILE A 156 13.54 -0.08 10.43
C ILE A 156 13.19 1.04 11.39
N VAL A 157 13.46 2.28 10.97
CA VAL A 157 13.07 3.46 11.74
C VAL A 157 11.54 3.56 11.77
N VAL A 158 10.97 3.63 12.96
CA VAL A 158 9.53 3.85 13.17
C VAL A 158 9.28 5.27 13.64
N VAL A 159 8.35 5.95 12.97
CA VAL A 159 7.72 7.20 13.40
C VAL A 159 6.33 6.85 13.91
N ASN A 160 6.12 7.01 15.21
CA ASN A 160 4.85 6.74 15.88
C ASN A 160 4.04 8.04 15.97
N ILE A 161 2.82 8.05 15.47
CA ILE A 161 1.91 9.20 15.45
C ILE A 161 0.63 8.81 16.17
N ASP A 162 0.32 9.47 17.28
CA ASP A 162 -0.87 9.10 18.05
C ASP A 162 -1.37 10.19 19.02
N THR A 163 -2.65 10.13 19.36
CA THR A 163 -3.29 11.04 20.31
C THR A 163 -3.55 10.41 21.68
N ASP A 164 -3.27 9.12 21.86
CA ASP A 164 -3.53 8.45 23.14
C ASP A 164 -2.50 8.86 24.20
N ALA A 165 -2.98 9.25 25.38
CA ALA A 165 -2.13 9.54 26.53
C ALA A 165 -1.44 8.28 27.10
N ALA A 166 -2.00 7.11 26.85
CA ALA A 166 -1.43 5.81 27.22
C ALA A 166 -0.37 5.32 26.22
N ASN A 167 -0.09 6.07 25.15
CA ASN A 167 0.90 5.68 24.15
C ASN A 167 2.29 5.46 24.77
N THR A 168 2.92 4.36 24.39
CA THR A 168 4.21 3.87 24.90
C THR A 168 5.43 4.52 24.26
N MET A 169 5.24 5.38 23.27
CA MET A 169 6.31 6.08 22.55
C MET A 169 7.31 5.10 21.92
N PHE A 170 6.82 4.02 21.30
CA PHE A 170 7.63 2.92 20.78
C PHE A 170 8.44 3.26 19.51
N GLY A 171 8.21 4.42 18.90
CA GLY A 171 8.95 4.88 17.73
C GLY A 171 10.33 5.42 18.09
N LYS A 172 11.22 5.50 17.08
CA LYS A 172 12.44 6.29 17.19
C LYS A 172 12.12 7.79 17.23
N ILE A 173 11.07 8.18 16.50
CA ILE A 173 10.44 9.49 16.59
C ILE A 173 8.99 9.27 17.03
N ASN A 174 8.54 10.05 17.99
CA ASN A 174 7.19 9.99 18.52
C ASN A 174 6.52 11.35 18.36
N VAL A 175 5.49 11.40 17.53
CA VAL A 175 4.60 12.55 17.32
C VAL A 175 3.33 12.25 18.11
N VAL A 176 3.41 12.39 19.43
CA VAL A 176 2.33 12.05 20.33
C VAL A 176 1.90 13.28 21.13
N ASP A 177 0.62 13.63 21.03
CA ASP A 177 0.03 14.75 21.77
C ASP A 177 -1.42 14.43 22.13
N SER A 178 -1.67 14.18 23.41
CA SER A 178 -3.00 13.89 23.95
C SER A 178 -3.94 15.09 24.00
N SER A 179 -3.44 16.28 23.68
CA SER A 179 -4.27 17.48 23.50
C SER A 179 -4.78 17.66 22.06
N ALA A 180 -4.32 16.82 21.12
CA ALA A 180 -4.92 16.72 19.79
C ALA A 180 -6.15 15.81 19.84
N GLU A 181 -7.19 16.17 19.10
CA GLU A 181 -8.46 15.43 19.09
C GLU A 181 -8.55 14.41 17.95
N THR A 182 -7.63 14.50 16.98
CA THR A 182 -7.58 13.67 15.77
C THR A 182 -6.14 13.37 15.38
N GLN A 183 -5.93 12.20 14.77
CA GLN A 183 -4.69 11.82 14.08
C GLN A 183 -4.41 12.78 12.92
N ALA A 184 -5.46 13.26 12.25
CA ALA A 184 -5.34 14.23 11.16
C ALA A 184 -4.60 15.51 11.56
N GLN A 185 -4.74 15.98 12.82
CA GLN A 185 -3.99 17.13 13.32
C GLN A 185 -2.49 16.85 13.41
N LEU A 186 -2.11 15.67 13.93
CA LEU A 186 -0.70 15.31 14.10
C LEU A 186 -0.04 15.02 12.75
N VAL A 187 -0.77 14.35 11.84
CA VAL A 187 -0.32 14.17 10.45
C VAL A 187 -0.16 15.50 9.74
N TYR A 188 -1.05 16.47 9.97
CA TYR A 188 -0.88 17.82 9.42
C TYR A 188 0.40 18.49 9.91
N ASP A 189 0.72 18.36 11.19
CA ASP A 189 1.95 18.93 11.76
C ASP A 189 3.21 18.28 11.17
N VAL A 190 3.19 16.96 10.92
CA VAL A 190 4.24 16.25 10.16
C VAL A 190 4.32 16.78 8.73
N ILE A 191 3.22 16.86 8.00
CA ILE A 191 3.23 17.34 6.61
C ILE A 191 3.77 18.76 6.52
N LYS A 192 3.38 19.62 7.47
CA LYS A 192 3.85 21.00 7.54
C LYS A 192 5.35 21.09 7.81
N SER A 193 5.94 20.16 8.57
CA SER A 193 7.39 20.16 8.79
C SER A 193 8.18 19.84 7.54
N LEU A 194 7.59 19.15 6.56
CA LEU A 194 8.24 18.73 5.32
C LEU A 194 8.31 19.82 4.25
N ASP A 195 7.65 20.97 4.45
CA ASP A 195 7.46 22.01 3.43
C ASP A 195 6.94 21.42 2.09
N ALA A 196 6.15 20.35 2.18
CA ALA A 196 5.69 19.60 1.03
C ALA A 196 4.46 20.25 0.38
N PRO A 197 4.24 20.06 -0.93
CA PRO A 197 3.03 20.53 -1.59
C PRO A 197 1.77 20.01 -0.88
N PHE A 198 0.95 20.93 -0.41
CA PHE A 198 -0.30 20.64 0.28
C PHE A 198 -1.48 21.09 -0.59
N ASP A 199 -2.16 20.13 -1.21
CA ASP A 199 -3.28 20.40 -2.11
C ASP A 199 -4.65 20.13 -1.47
N SER A 200 -5.71 20.47 -2.21
CA SER A 200 -7.09 20.29 -1.78
C SER A 200 -7.47 18.84 -1.51
N ARG A 201 -6.80 17.86 -2.13
CA ARG A 201 -7.07 16.43 -1.92
C ARG A 201 -6.55 15.99 -0.55
N ILE A 202 -5.32 16.38 -0.22
CA ILE A 202 -4.73 16.16 1.11
C ILE A 202 -5.59 16.88 2.18
N ALA A 203 -5.97 18.13 1.92
CA ALA A 203 -6.85 18.90 2.81
C ALA A 203 -8.20 18.20 3.06
N THR A 204 -8.79 17.62 2.01
CA THR A 204 -10.06 16.89 2.09
C THR A 204 -9.92 15.61 2.92
N LEU A 205 -8.82 14.87 2.75
CA LEU A 205 -8.55 13.67 3.55
C LEU A 205 -8.45 14.01 5.03
N LEU A 206 -7.67 15.01 5.41
CA LEU A 206 -7.57 15.42 6.82
C LEU A 206 -8.91 15.92 7.38
N LEU A 207 -9.74 16.58 6.56
CA LEU A 207 -11.07 17.03 6.98
C LEU A 207 -12.03 15.85 7.26
N ILE A 208 -11.87 14.71 6.60
CA ILE A 208 -12.67 13.49 6.87
C ILE A 208 -12.48 13.04 8.32
N GLY A 209 -11.24 12.99 8.82
CA GLY A 209 -10.96 12.64 10.21
C GLY A 209 -11.62 13.60 11.20
N VAL A 210 -11.58 14.90 10.92
CA VAL A 210 -12.27 15.90 11.75
C VAL A 210 -13.79 15.72 11.73
N MET A 211 -14.37 15.43 10.56
CA MET A 211 -15.81 15.21 10.45
C MET A 211 -16.27 13.97 11.22
N GLU A 212 -15.49 12.90 11.22
CA GLU A 212 -15.79 11.72 12.02
C GLU A 212 -15.72 12.05 13.51
N ARG A 213 -14.60 12.65 13.95
CA ARG A 213 -14.37 12.99 15.36
C ARG A 213 -15.40 13.96 15.92
N THR A 214 -15.97 14.82 15.09
CA THR A 214 -16.99 15.80 15.49
C THR A 214 -18.42 15.34 15.21
N LYS A 215 -18.61 14.09 14.74
CA LYS A 215 -19.91 13.58 14.25
C LYS A 215 -20.58 14.54 13.27
N ARG A 216 -19.78 15.17 12.38
CA ARG A 216 -20.16 16.21 11.42
C ARG A 216 -20.51 17.53 12.12
N PHE A 217 -19.70 17.93 13.10
CA PHE A 217 -19.90 19.11 13.94
C PHE A 217 -21.25 19.12 14.70
N ASN A 218 -21.77 17.94 15.03
CA ASN A 218 -23.03 17.76 15.76
C ASN A 218 -22.80 17.35 17.23
N GLN A 219 -21.63 17.66 17.78
CA GLN A 219 -21.29 17.52 19.19
C GLN A 219 -20.30 18.61 19.57
N ASP A 220 -19.90 18.69 20.83
CA ASP A 220 -18.93 19.68 21.28
C ASP A 220 -17.60 19.58 20.51
N VAL A 221 -17.13 20.73 20.02
CA VAL A 221 -15.90 20.87 19.24
C VAL A 221 -15.05 21.97 19.86
N SER A 222 -13.77 21.70 20.09
CA SER A 222 -12.88 22.72 20.64
C SER A 222 -12.61 23.85 19.64
N SER A 223 -12.29 25.04 20.15
CA SER A 223 -11.85 26.17 19.30
C SER A 223 -10.59 25.84 18.48
N ARG A 224 -9.76 24.91 18.95
CA ARG A 224 -8.56 24.44 18.26
C ARG A 224 -8.93 23.62 17.03
N LEU A 225 -9.85 22.66 17.19
CA LEU A 225 -10.30 21.80 16.09
C LEU A 225 -11.13 22.58 15.06
N LEU A 226 -11.93 23.57 15.49
CA LEU A 226 -12.62 24.49 14.57
C LEU A 226 -11.65 25.32 13.73
N ARG A 227 -10.60 25.89 14.33
CA ARG A 227 -9.56 26.63 13.58
C ARG A 227 -8.79 25.73 12.63
N PHE A 228 -8.49 24.50 13.05
CA PHE A 228 -7.88 23.50 12.16
C PHE A 228 -8.77 23.21 10.95
N SER A 229 -10.06 22.98 11.18
CA SER A 229 -11.06 22.78 10.11
C SER A 229 -11.10 23.96 9.13
N ALA A 230 -11.14 25.18 9.65
CA ALA A 230 -11.09 26.39 8.83
C ALA A 230 -9.81 26.45 7.98
N SER A 231 -8.65 26.15 8.57
CA SER A 231 -7.38 26.10 7.83
C SER A 231 -7.36 25.03 6.72
N LEU A 232 -8.08 23.91 6.87
CA LEU A 232 -8.20 22.92 5.81
C LEU A 232 -9.08 23.43 4.66
N LEU A 233 -10.17 24.14 4.98
CA LEU A 233 -11.05 24.76 4.00
C LEU A 233 -10.33 25.88 3.22
N ASP A 234 -9.52 26.70 3.89
CA ASP A 234 -8.67 27.70 3.23
C ASP A 234 -7.68 27.07 2.23
N LYS A 235 -7.27 25.82 2.49
CA LYS A 235 -6.42 25.02 1.59
C LYS A 235 -7.22 24.25 0.53
N GLY A 236 -8.52 24.52 0.42
CA GLY A 236 -9.40 23.98 -0.61
C GLY A 236 -10.00 22.62 -0.27
N ALA A 237 -10.02 22.20 1.00
CA ALA A 237 -10.71 20.97 1.40
C ALA A 237 -12.17 20.99 0.92
N ASN A 238 -12.60 19.90 0.29
CA ASN A 238 -13.97 19.79 -0.20
C ASN A 238 -14.88 19.26 0.91
N TRP A 239 -15.66 20.17 1.51
CA TRP A 239 -16.61 19.86 2.57
C TRP A 239 -17.61 18.75 2.19
N GLN A 240 -18.20 18.82 0.99
CA GLN A 240 -19.21 17.84 0.57
C GLN A 240 -18.63 16.44 0.43
N LYS A 241 -17.41 16.31 -0.11
CA LYS A 241 -16.71 15.03 -0.20
C LYS A 241 -16.36 14.48 1.17
N ALA A 242 -15.85 15.34 2.07
CA ALA A 242 -15.53 14.92 3.43
C ALA A 242 -16.79 14.44 4.18
N LEU A 243 -17.91 15.15 4.01
CA LEU A 243 -19.19 14.80 4.61
C LEU A 243 -19.71 13.48 4.06
N ALA A 244 -19.72 13.32 2.73
CA ALA A 244 -20.15 12.10 2.07
C ALA A 244 -19.34 10.87 2.52
N ALA A 245 -18.05 11.03 2.80
CA ALA A 245 -17.18 9.94 3.24
C ALA A 245 -17.60 9.35 4.60
N VAL A 246 -18.09 10.18 5.53
CA VAL A 246 -18.45 9.75 6.90
C VAL A 246 -19.94 9.49 7.09
N LEU A 247 -20.74 9.63 6.03
CA LEU A 247 -22.16 9.27 6.08
C LEU A 247 -22.31 7.74 6.03
N PRO A 248 -23.33 7.19 6.71
CA PRO A 248 -23.68 5.78 6.54
C PRO A 248 -23.92 5.50 5.07
N SER A 249 -23.34 4.41 4.55
CA SER A 249 -23.68 3.89 3.24
C SER A 249 -25.19 3.64 3.21
N GLN A 250 -25.91 4.28 2.28
CA GLN A 250 -27.30 3.89 2.05
C GLN A 250 -27.28 2.44 1.56
N PRO A 251 -28.12 1.55 2.12
CA PRO A 251 -28.25 0.22 1.56
C PRO A 251 -28.60 0.37 0.07
N ALA A 252 -27.90 -0.38 -0.79
CA ALA A 252 -28.21 -0.41 -2.20
C ALA A 252 -29.69 -0.72 -2.33
N LYS A 253 -30.47 0.19 -2.92
CA LYS A 253 -31.86 -0.11 -3.27
C LYS A 253 -31.80 -1.32 -4.21
N GLU A 254 -32.28 -2.46 -3.74
CA GLU A 254 -32.46 -3.64 -4.57
C GLU A 254 -33.22 -3.19 -5.82
N LYS A 255 -32.65 -3.45 -7.00
CA LYS A 255 -33.37 -3.25 -8.25
C LYS A 255 -34.66 -4.08 -8.16
N PRO A 256 -35.83 -3.55 -8.54
CA PRO A 256 -37.05 -4.35 -8.59
C PRO A 256 -36.80 -5.59 -9.42
N ALA A 257 -37.09 -6.77 -8.87
CA ALA A 257 -37.01 -8.02 -9.58
C ALA A 257 -37.89 -7.92 -10.85
N GLU A 258 -37.26 -7.95 -12.02
CA GLU A 258 -37.98 -8.20 -13.27
C GLU A 258 -38.60 -9.61 -13.16
N GLN A 259 -39.94 -9.64 -13.12
CA GLN A 259 -40.71 -10.88 -13.19
C GLN A 259 -40.56 -11.45 -14.61
N GLY A 260 -39.58 -12.32 -14.80
CA GLY A 260 -39.40 -13.13 -16.00
C GLY A 260 -40.26 -14.39 -15.95
N GLU A 261 -41.03 -14.61 -17.01
CA GLU A 261 -41.85 -15.78 -17.31
C GLU A 261 -41.14 -17.12 -17.05
N ALA A 262 -41.92 -18.09 -16.57
CA ALA A 262 -41.49 -19.46 -16.37
C ALA A 262 -41.40 -20.21 -17.70
N THR A 263 -40.21 -20.73 -18.03
CA THR A 263 -40.02 -21.78 -19.04
C THR A 263 -39.63 -23.11 -18.39
N PRO A 264 -40.01 -24.27 -18.97
CA PRO A 264 -39.97 -25.57 -18.30
C PRO A 264 -38.56 -26.15 -18.17
N ARG A 265 -38.39 -27.00 -17.15
CA ARG A 265 -37.15 -27.71 -16.80
C ARG A 265 -36.80 -28.75 -17.86
N GLU A 266 -35.60 -28.64 -18.42
CA GLU A 266 -34.88 -29.76 -19.02
C GLU A 266 -33.74 -30.21 -18.10
N ASP A 267 -33.62 -31.53 -18.00
CA ASP A 267 -32.75 -32.32 -17.17
C ASP A 267 -31.34 -32.37 -17.78
N VAL A 268 -30.28 -32.01 -17.04
CA VAL A 268 -28.89 -32.18 -17.49
C VAL A 268 -28.04 -32.84 -16.43
N SER A 269 -27.92 -34.16 -16.61
CA SER A 269 -26.85 -35.00 -16.10
C SER A 269 -25.52 -34.72 -16.83
N SER A 270 -24.49 -34.43 -16.04
CA SER A 270 -23.08 -34.78 -16.24
C SER A 270 -22.17 -34.00 -17.22
N LYS A 271 -21.04 -33.54 -16.63
CA LYS A 271 -19.68 -33.20 -17.16
C LYS A 271 -19.41 -31.75 -17.62
N PRO A 272 -18.14 -31.30 -17.66
CA PRO A 272 -16.99 -31.53 -16.76
C PRO A 272 -16.30 -30.21 -16.31
N ILE A 273 -15.45 -30.32 -15.27
CA ILE A 273 -14.54 -29.28 -14.78
C ILE A 273 -13.44 -29.04 -15.83
N VAL A 274 -13.22 -27.77 -16.21
CA VAL A 274 -12.15 -27.34 -17.12
C VAL A 274 -10.84 -27.15 -16.33
N PRO A 275 -9.73 -27.80 -16.71
CA PRO A 275 -8.40 -27.53 -16.15
C PRO A 275 -7.83 -26.22 -16.71
N LEU A 276 -7.10 -25.48 -15.87
CA LEU A 276 -6.30 -24.33 -16.30
C LEU A 276 -5.10 -24.82 -17.12
N ALA A 277 -5.28 -24.92 -18.44
CA ALA A 277 -4.20 -25.06 -19.41
C ALA A 277 -4.39 -23.97 -20.47
N GLN A 278 -3.59 -22.91 -20.40
CA GLN A 278 -3.33 -22.07 -21.56
C GLN A 278 -2.01 -22.50 -22.17
N LYS A 279 -2.11 -23.05 -23.38
CA LYS A 279 -1.01 -23.30 -24.32
C LYS A 279 -0.22 -22.00 -24.52
N LEU A 280 1.10 -22.04 -24.29
CA LEU A 280 2.02 -21.26 -25.11
C LEU A 280 1.94 -21.80 -26.55
N PRO A 281 1.95 -20.94 -27.59
CA PRO A 281 1.96 -21.40 -28.97
C PRO A 281 3.23 -22.22 -29.25
N ALA A 282 3.04 -23.35 -29.94
CA ALA A 282 4.13 -24.18 -30.43
C ALA A 282 4.96 -23.39 -31.45
N GLY A 283 6.28 -23.57 -31.40
CA GLY A 283 7.20 -22.98 -32.35
C GLY A 283 6.87 -23.42 -33.77
N GLU A 284 6.80 -22.46 -34.68
CA GLU A 284 7.00 -22.71 -36.10
C GLU A 284 8.52 -22.81 -36.34
N ASP A 285 8.93 -23.90 -36.98
CA ASP A 285 10.25 -24.05 -37.57
C ASP A 285 10.50 -22.90 -38.56
N VAL A 286 11.37 -21.96 -38.19
CA VAL A 286 11.89 -20.97 -39.14
C VAL A 286 13.21 -21.51 -39.68
N ALA A 287 13.16 -22.02 -40.90
CA ALA A 287 14.33 -22.35 -41.70
C ALA A 287 15.24 -21.10 -41.85
N PRO A 288 16.57 -21.26 -41.87
CA PRO A 288 17.49 -20.12 -41.97
C PRO A 288 17.31 -19.42 -43.32
N LYS A 289 17.01 -18.11 -43.29
CA LYS A 289 17.14 -17.24 -44.45
C LYS A 289 18.61 -16.86 -44.61
N GLU A 290 19.11 -17.09 -45.82
CA GLU A 290 20.39 -16.59 -46.32
C GLU A 290 20.50 -15.08 -46.07
N ILE A 291 21.64 -14.66 -45.52
CA ILE A 291 22.02 -13.27 -45.40
C ILE A 291 22.66 -12.90 -46.74
N ASP A 292 21.99 -12.02 -47.48
CA ASP A 292 22.52 -11.40 -48.69
C ASP A 292 23.45 -10.26 -48.28
N ASP A 293 24.71 -10.36 -48.72
CA ASP A 293 25.73 -9.33 -48.56
C ASP A 293 25.36 -8.11 -49.41
N ALA A 294 25.11 -6.97 -48.77
CA ALA A 294 25.10 -5.68 -49.44
C ALA A 294 26.07 -4.73 -48.74
N GLU A 295 27.28 -4.67 -49.30
CA GLU A 295 28.14 -3.50 -49.26
C GLU A 295 27.35 -2.26 -49.71
N GLU A 296 27.37 -1.17 -48.95
CA GLU A 296 27.46 0.17 -49.55
C GLU A 296 28.00 1.20 -48.53
N THR A 297 29.28 1.49 -48.71
CA THR A 297 29.92 2.82 -48.70
C THR A 297 28.95 4.01 -48.67
N ILE A 298 29.24 5.05 -47.89
CA ILE A 298 29.38 6.46 -48.34
C ILE A 298 29.74 7.36 -47.14
N ARG A 299 30.96 7.91 -47.23
CA ARG A 299 31.49 9.24 -46.84
C ARG A 299 31.17 9.83 -45.45
#